data_AF-A0A504YUC1-F1
#
_entry.id   AF-A0A504YUC1-F1
#
_cell.length_a   1.000
_cell.length_b   1.000
_cell.length_c   1.000
_cell.angle_alpha   90.00
_cell.angle_beta   90.00
_cell.angle_gamma   90.00
#
_symmetry.space_group_name_H-M   'P 1'
#
loop_
_entity.id
_entity.type
_entity.pdbx_description
1 polymer ?
#
loop_
_entity_poly.entity_id
_entity_poly.type
_entity_poly.pdbx_seq_one_letter_code
_entity_poly.pdbx_strand_id
1 'polypeptide(L)'
;MNTYAARYKFSQLHQASGESVEDFIARITCVVSPCDYNAIPNKKLEEILQIQQIISCASESRFREALLVGDVSTLAWTLACDTAKAQFAVRETNLIFNATELEGEIALLCQTTTLHKSPKMTRCYRCGSTHYRANFCIPVPHLRQAGPFHLDLSFMHCFRD
;
A
#
# COMPACT_ATOMS: atom_id res chain seq x y z
N MET A 1 34.00 0.13 9.91
CA MET A 1 32.84 -0.77 10.06
C MET A 1 31.95 -0.19 11.16
N ASN A 2 30.63 -0.11 10.97
CA ASN A 2 29.72 0.42 12.00
C ASN A 2 29.78 -0.50 13.25
N THR A 3 30.10 0.07 14.42
CA THR A 3 30.24 -0.67 15.69
C THR A 3 28.93 -1.35 16.12
N TYR A 4 27.76 -0.76 15.87
CA TYR A 4 26.46 -1.42 16.09
C TYR A 4 26.23 -2.58 15.13
N ALA A 5 26.70 -2.49 13.88
CA ALA A 5 26.65 -3.62 12.95
C ALA A 5 27.57 -4.77 13.40
N ALA A 6 28.76 -4.45 13.95
CA ALA A 6 29.64 -5.45 14.54
C ALA A 6 28.98 -6.14 15.75
N ARG A 7 28.40 -5.35 16.65
CA ARG A 7 27.67 -5.82 17.83
C ARG A 7 26.45 -6.69 17.47
N TYR A 8 25.71 -6.31 16.43
CA TYR A 8 24.60 -7.11 15.92
C TYR A 8 25.08 -8.45 15.37
N LYS A 9 26.15 -8.47 14.57
CA LYS A 9 26.75 -9.73 14.09
C LYS A 9 27.23 -10.61 15.25
N PHE A 10 27.83 -10.01 16.28
CA PHE A 10 28.24 -10.70 17.49
C PHE A 10 27.04 -11.30 18.25
N SER A 11 25.90 -10.61 18.32
CA SER A 11 24.70 -11.13 19.00
C SER A 11 24.05 -12.31 18.29
N GLN A 12 24.30 -12.47 16.98
CA GLN A 12 23.86 -13.63 16.19
C GLN A 12 24.85 -14.80 16.25
N LEU A 13 25.95 -14.67 16.98
CA LEU A 13 27.01 -15.68 17.02
C LEU A 13 26.57 -16.87 17.88
N HIS A 14 26.44 -18.03 17.26
CA HIS A 14 26.19 -19.31 17.92
C HIS A 14 27.27 -20.33 17.59
N GLN A 15 27.52 -21.25 18.50
CA GLN A 15 28.40 -22.40 18.25
C GLN A 15 27.79 -23.27 17.14
N ALA A 16 28.59 -23.59 16.14
CA ALA A 16 28.13 -24.43 15.04
C ALA A 16 28.06 -25.90 15.47
N SER A 17 27.21 -26.68 14.80
CA SER A 17 27.13 -28.12 15.05
C SER A 17 28.47 -28.79 14.74
N GLY A 18 29.04 -29.49 15.72
CA GLY A 18 30.34 -30.16 15.60
C GLY A 18 31.56 -29.25 15.78
N GLU A 19 31.39 -27.95 16.06
CA GLU A 19 32.48 -27.05 16.41
C GLU A 19 32.98 -27.34 17.84
N SER A 20 34.29 -27.40 18.04
CA SER A 20 34.86 -27.51 19.39
C SER A 20 34.60 -26.23 20.20
N VAL A 21 34.63 -26.33 21.53
CA VAL A 21 34.47 -25.15 22.39
C VAL A 21 35.66 -24.22 22.23
N GLU A 22 36.86 -24.77 22.04
CA GLU A 22 38.09 -24.04 21.81
C GLU A 22 38.04 -23.20 20.53
N ASP A 23 37.58 -23.80 19.42
CA ASP A 23 37.40 -23.09 18.14
C ASP A 23 36.33 -22.00 18.27
N PHE A 24 35.24 -22.28 19.00
CA PHE A 24 34.20 -21.30 19.25
C PHE A 24 34.70 -20.10 20.07
N ILE A 25 35.50 -20.35 21.13
CA ILE A 25 36.13 -19.29 21.92
C ILE A 25 37.07 -18.46 21.06
N ALA A 26 37.92 -19.10 20.24
CA ALA A 26 38.81 -18.38 19.32
C ALA A 26 38.02 -17.46 18.38
N ARG A 27 36.90 -17.95 17.85
CA ARG A 27 36.00 -17.17 16.98
C ARG A 27 35.33 -16.01 17.72
N ILE A 28 34.86 -16.21 18.97
CA ILE A 28 34.34 -15.13 19.83
C ILE A 28 35.39 -14.03 19.98
N THR A 29 36.64 -14.39 20.32
CA THR A 29 37.74 -13.43 20.52
C THR A 29 38.03 -12.62 19.25
N CYS A 30 37.95 -13.23 18.07
CA CYS A 30 38.10 -12.52 16.80
C CYS A 30 36.95 -11.55 16.52
N VAL A 31 35.70 -11.98 16.74
CA VAL A 31 34.50 -11.20 16.36
C VAL A 31 34.18 -10.08 17.35
N VAL A 32 34.59 -10.20 18.62
CA VAL A 32 34.32 -9.17 19.64
C VAL A 32 35.18 -7.92 19.48
N SER A 33 36.38 -8.03 18.89
CA SER A 33 37.30 -6.90 18.69
C SER A 33 36.65 -5.66 18.04
N PRO A 34 35.94 -5.76 16.89
CA PRO A 34 35.27 -4.61 16.27
C PRO A 34 34.01 -4.12 17.02
N CYS A 35 33.57 -4.79 18.09
CA CYS A 35 32.41 -4.36 18.88
C CYS A 35 32.74 -3.21 19.85
N ASP A 36 34.02 -2.98 20.13
CA ASP A 36 34.53 -1.87 20.93
C ASP A 36 33.76 -1.67 22.25
N TYR A 37 33.54 -2.76 22.99
CA TYR A 37 32.83 -2.73 24.27
C TYR A 37 33.63 -2.00 25.35
N ASN A 38 34.97 -2.05 25.26
CA ASN A 38 35.86 -1.41 26.24
C ASN A 38 35.83 0.12 26.17
N ALA A 39 35.43 0.71 25.04
CA ALA A 39 35.29 2.16 24.89
C ALA A 39 33.94 2.71 25.35
N ILE A 40 33.00 1.86 25.79
CA ILE A 40 31.68 2.29 26.23
C ILE A 40 31.78 2.99 27.58
N PRO A 41 31.40 4.28 27.70
CA PRO A 41 31.30 4.94 28.98
C PRO A 41 30.19 4.30 29.82
N ASN A 42 30.42 4.02 31.11
CA ASN A 42 29.42 3.42 32.00
C ASN A 42 28.06 4.13 31.97
N LYS A 43 28.08 5.47 31.91
CA LYS A 43 26.86 6.31 31.82
C LYS A 43 26.05 6.14 30.52
N LYS A 44 26.63 5.54 29.49
CA LYS A 44 25.99 5.28 28.18
C LYS A 44 25.69 3.80 27.94
N LEU A 45 26.04 2.92 28.89
CA LEU A 45 25.88 1.48 28.70
C LEU A 45 24.41 1.10 28.46
N GLU A 46 23.50 1.60 29.30
CA GLU A 46 22.07 1.35 29.18
C GLU A 46 21.52 1.80 27.82
N GLU A 47 21.87 3.02 27.41
CA GLU A 47 21.48 3.60 26.13
C GLU A 47 21.91 2.72 24.94
N ILE A 48 23.17 2.25 24.97
CA ILE A 48 23.71 1.36 23.93
C ILE A 48 22.98 0.02 23.91
N LEU A 49 22.69 -0.57 25.08
CA LEU A 49 21.95 -1.82 25.18
C LEU A 49 20.53 -1.68 24.62
N GLN A 50 19.84 -0.58 24.90
CA GLN A 50 18.51 -0.29 24.36
C GLN A 50 18.54 -0.21 22.82
N ILE A 51 19.52 0.49 22.25
CA ILE A 51 19.69 0.60 20.79
C ILE A 51 19.99 -0.77 20.18
N GLN A 52 20.90 -1.54 20.79
CA GLN A 52 21.21 -2.90 20.33
C GLN A 52 19.98 -3.82 20.37
N GLN A 53 19.16 -3.72 21.41
CA GLN A 53 17.95 -4.51 21.55
C GLN A 53 16.93 -4.17 20.45
N ILE A 54 16.74 -2.89 20.15
CA ILE A 54 15.88 -2.46 19.05
C ILE A 54 16.39 -3.00 17.71
N ILE A 55 17.70 -2.86 17.44
CA ILE A 55 18.30 -3.37 16.20
C ILE A 55 18.08 -4.89 16.09
N SER A 56 18.20 -5.63 17.19
CA SER A 56 18.10 -7.10 17.16
C SER A 56 16.66 -7.61 17.07
N CYS A 57 15.72 -6.91 17.70
CA CYS A 57 14.37 -7.45 17.93
C CYS A 57 13.24 -6.69 17.23
N ALA A 58 13.46 -5.50 16.68
CA ALA A 58 12.42 -4.82 15.92
C ALA A 58 12.03 -5.65 14.69
N SER A 59 10.73 -5.82 14.45
CA SER A 59 10.22 -6.55 13.29
C SER A 59 10.48 -5.83 11.97
N GLU A 60 10.53 -4.50 12.01
CA GLU A 60 10.65 -3.67 10.81
C GLU A 60 12.09 -3.59 10.30
N SER A 61 12.36 -4.20 9.13
CA SER A 61 13.69 -4.21 8.54
C SER A 61 14.21 -2.82 8.19
N ARG A 62 13.37 -1.97 7.59
CA ARG A 62 13.73 -0.59 7.22
C ARG A 62 14.12 0.26 8.42
N PHE A 63 13.48 0.04 9.57
CA PHE A 63 13.85 0.71 10.82
C PHE A 63 15.22 0.26 11.30
N ARG A 64 15.46 -1.06 11.35
CA ARG A 64 16.77 -1.60 11.73
C ARG A 64 17.88 -1.11 10.82
N GLU A 65 17.65 -1.11 9.50
CA GLU A 65 18.63 -0.64 8.50
C GLU A 65 18.96 0.83 8.67
N ALA A 66 17.97 1.70 8.92
CA ALA A 66 18.20 3.12 9.16
C ALA A 66 19.14 3.37 10.36
N LEU A 67 19.00 2.59 11.43
CA LEU A 67 19.88 2.67 12.61
C LEU A 67 21.30 2.17 12.32
N LEU A 68 21.49 1.27 11.35
CA LEU A 68 22.78 0.72 10.97
C LEU A 68 23.54 1.55 9.92
N VAL A 69 22.84 2.43 9.19
CA VAL A 69 23.46 3.34 8.19
C VAL A 69 23.94 4.65 8.83
N GLY A 70 23.31 5.10 9.92
CA GLY A 70 23.69 6.33 10.61
C GLY A 70 25.11 6.33 11.19
N ASP A 71 25.66 7.52 11.44
CA ASP A 71 26.95 7.67 12.09
C ASP A 71 26.87 7.18 13.55
N VAL A 72 27.67 6.16 13.86
CA VAL A 72 27.78 5.51 15.18
C VAL A 72 28.06 6.52 16.29
N SER A 73 28.83 7.58 16.00
CA SER A 73 29.20 8.58 17.00
C SER A 73 28.03 9.49 17.41
N THR A 74 27.01 9.57 16.56
CA THR A 74 25.80 10.40 16.75
C THR A 74 24.56 9.59 17.10
N LEU A 75 24.63 8.25 16.98
CA LEU A 75 23.51 7.37 17.31
C LEU A 75 23.24 7.36 18.82
N ALA A 76 22.34 8.24 19.23
CA ALA A 76 21.77 8.35 20.56
C ALA A 76 20.36 7.72 20.60
N TRP A 77 19.90 7.35 21.79
CA TRP A 77 18.56 6.80 21.99
C TRP A 77 17.48 7.74 21.48
N THR A 78 17.65 9.05 21.69
CA THR A 78 16.75 10.07 21.17
C THR A 78 16.61 10.00 19.66
N LEU A 79 17.73 9.88 18.94
CA LEU A 79 17.74 9.74 17.48
C LEU A 79 17.06 8.44 17.02
N ALA A 80 17.25 7.35 17.77
CA ALA A 80 16.57 6.08 17.48
C ALA A 80 15.04 6.22 17.66
N CYS A 81 14.59 6.89 18.73
CA CYS A 81 13.18 7.19 18.94
C CYS A 81 12.61 8.10 17.85
N ASP A 82 13.36 9.13 17.42
CA ASP A 82 12.90 10.06 16.39
C ASP A 82 12.84 9.40 15.02
N THR A 83 13.77 8.49 14.72
CA THR A 83 13.71 7.64 13.52
C THR A 83 12.46 6.77 13.53
N ALA A 84 12.10 6.19 14.68
CA ALA A 84 10.88 5.41 14.81
C ALA A 84 9.63 6.27 14.56
N LYS A 85 9.54 7.45 15.19
CA LYS A 85 8.43 8.40 15.00
C LYS A 85 8.27 8.83 13.54
N ALA A 86 9.39 9.15 12.88
CA ALA A 86 9.36 9.52 11.47
C ALA A 86 8.80 8.39 10.60
N GLN A 87 9.16 7.13 10.87
CA GLN A 87 8.60 5.99 10.14
C GLN A 87 7.10 5.78 10.41
N PHE A 88 6.64 5.99 11.64
CA PHE A 88 5.20 5.96 11.94
C PHE A 88 4.43 7.05 11.18
N ALA A 89 4.95 8.28 11.16
CA ALA A 89 4.33 9.39 10.42
C ALA A 89 4.26 9.13 8.91
N VAL A 90 5.31 8.53 8.32
CA VAL A 90 5.31 8.13 6.91
C VAL A 90 4.25 7.06 6.63
N ARG A 91 4.10 6.06 7.51
CA ARG A 91 3.04 5.04 7.38
C ARG A 91 1.66 5.66 7.42
N GLU A 92 1.41 6.55 8.37
CA GLU A 92 0.13 7.23 8.51
C GLU A 92 -0.19 8.10 7.28
N THR A 93 0.80 8.84 6.78
CA THR A 93 0.65 9.66 5.56
C THR A 93 0.35 8.80 4.34
N ASN A 94 1.02 7.66 4.17
CA ASN A 94 0.75 6.74 3.06
C ASN A 94 -0.65 6.11 3.16
N LEU A 95 -1.11 5.77 4.37
CA LEU A 95 -2.48 5.25 4.56
C LEU A 95 -3.53 6.31 4.18
N ILE A 96 -3.33 7.55 4.58
CA ILE A 96 -4.22 8.66 4.23
C ILE A 96 -4.19 8.89 2.72
N PHE A 97 -3.01 8.96 2.10
CA PHE A 97 -2.86 9.16 0.66
C PHE A 97 -3.60 8.06 -0.14
N ASN A 98 -3.34 6.79 0.19
CA ASN A 98 -3.99 5.66 -0.47
C ASN A 98 -5.51 5.64 -0.25
N ALA A 99 -5.98 6.03 0.93
CA ALA A 99 -7.41 6.16 1.20
C ALA A 99 -8.05 7.26 0.35
N THR A 100 -7.40 8.43 0.24
CA THR A 100 -7.89 9.54 -0.60
C THR A 100 -7.85 9.22 -2.09
N GLU A 101 -6.85 8.45 -2.54
CA GLU A 101 -6.75 8.00 -3.93
C GLU A 101 -7.88 7.01 -4.25
N LEU A 102 -8.13 6.03 -3.36
CA LEU A 102 -9.24 5.09 -3.49
C LEU A 102 -10.61 5.81 -3.47
N GLU A 103 -10.80 6.80 -2.60
CA GLU A 103 -12.01 7.63 -2.58
C GLU A 103 -12.16 8.45 -3.88
N GLY A 104 -11.06 8.95 -4.43
CA GLY A 104 -11.02 9.64 -5.72
C GLY A 104 -11.41 8.73 -6.89
N GLU A 105 -10.89 7.50 -6.92
CA GLU A 105 -11.25 6.49 -7.92
C GLU A 105 -12.72 6.07 -7.81
N ILE A 106 -13.23 5.85 -6.58
CA ILE A 106 -14.65 5.55 -6.35
C ILE A 106 -15.53 6.74 -6.77
N ALA A 107 -15.12 7.98 -6.49
CA ALA A 107 -15.85 9.17 -6.91
C ALA A 107 -15.90 9.30 -8.45
N LEU A 108 -14.82 8.95 -9.15
CA LEU A 108 -14.77 8.94 -10.61
C LEU A 108 -15.66 7.83 -11.21
N LEU A 109 -15.68 6.64 -10.59
CA LEU A 109 -16.57 5.54 -10.94
C LEU A 109 -18.05 5.87 -10.69
N CYS A 110 -18.37 6.59 -9.61
CA CYS A 110 -19.71 7.10 -9.32
C CYS A 110 -20.16 8.20 -10.29
N GLN A 111 -19.24 9.04 -10.76
CA GLN A 111 -19.54 10.06 -11.77
C GLN A 111 -19.79 9.45 -13.16
N THR A 112 -19.04 8.42 -13.53
CA THR A 112 -19.26 7.70 -14.80
C THR A 112 -20.55 6.88 -14.80
N THR A 113 -20.94 6.31 -13.66
CA THR A 113 -22.24 5.60 -13.53
C THR A 113 -23.45 6.55 -13.48
N THR A 114 -23.30 7.78 -12.95
CA THR A 114 -24.38 8.79 -12.94
C THR A 114 -24.58 9.51 -14.28
N LEU A 115 -23.65 9.37 -15.24
CA LEU A 115 -23.84 9.83 -16.61
C LEU A 115 -24.83 8.94 -17.40
N HIS A 116 -25.08 7.71 -16.95
CA HIS A 116 -26.19 6.89 -17.42
C HIS A 116 -27.47 7.17 -16.63
N LYS A 117 -27.85 8.45 -16.50
CA LYS A 117 -29.26 8.78 -16.30
C LYS A 117 -30.02 8.24 -17.50
N SER A 118 -30.76 7.15 -17.29
CA SER A 118 -31.76 6.66 -18.24
C SER A 118 -32.56 7.87 -18.75
N PRO A 119 -32.60 8.10 -20.08
CA PRO A 119 -33.25 9.29 -20.59
C PRO A 119 -34.71 9.25 -20.15
N LYS A 120 -35.15 10.26 -19.39
CA LYS A 120 -36.58 10.43 -19.09
C LYS A 120 -37.31 10.47 -20.42
N MET A 121 -38.15 9.47 -20.65
CA MET A 121 -38.81 9.25 -21.92
C MET A 121 -39.78 10.40 -22.16
N THR A 122 -39.34 11.38 -22.95
CA THR A 122 -40.08 12.63 -23.18
C THR A 122 -40.98 12.40 -24.39
N ARG A 123 -42.29 12.65 -24.26
CA ARG A 123 -43.23 12.49 -25.38
C ARG A 123 -42.86 13.41 -26.53
N CYS A 124 -42.96 12.91 -27.76
CA CYS A 124 -42.83 13.76 -28.93
C CYS A 124 -43.97 14.77 -28.99
N TYR A 125 -43.63 16.05 -29.14
CA TYR A 125 -44.61 17.13 -29.22
C TYR A 125 -45.49 17.08 -30.48
N ARG A 126 -45.09 16.34 -31.51
CA ARG A 126 -45.79 16.29 -32.80
C ARG A 126 -46.78 15.13 -32.93
N CYS A 127 -46.52 13.98 -32.31
CA CYS A 127 -47.42 12.81 -32.39
C CYS A 127 -47.76 12.16 -31.04
N GLY A 128 -47.16 12.61 -29.94
CA GLY A 128 -47.41 12.09 -28.59
C GLY A 128 -46.72 10.76 -28.25
N SER A 129 -45.96 10.14 -29.16
CA SER A 129 -45.25 8.88 -28.90
C SER A 129 -44.12 9.03 -27.88
N THR A 130 -43.88 7.98 -27.11
CA THR A 130 -42.77 7.84 -26.14
C THR A 130 -41.62 7.00 -26.69
N HIS A 131 -41.77 6.34 -27.84
CA HIS A 131 -40.79 5.37 -28.35
C HIS A 131 -39.52 5.98 -28.95
N TYR A 132 -39.45 7.30 -29.12
CA TYR A 132 -38.31 8.00 -29.72
C TYR A 132 -38.13 9.37 -29.08
N ARG A 133 -36.95 9.99 -29.28
CA ARG A 133 -36.60 11.29 -28.67
C ARG A 133 -37.53 12.40 -29.16
N ALA A 134 -37.82 13.38 -28.31
CA ALA A 134 -38.91 14.36 -28.46
C ALA A 134 -39.02 15.10 -29.83
N ASN A 135 -37.93 15.16 -30.61
CA ASN A 135 -37.86 15.87 -31.89
C ASN A 135 -37.68 14.97 -33.14
N PHE A 136 -37.71 13.64 -33.00
CA PHE A 136 -37.51 12.70 -34.10
C PHE A 136 -38.83 12.03 -34.54
N CYS A 137 -39.77 12.80 -35.08
CA CYS A 137 -40.91 12.21 -35.79
C CYS A 137 -40.45 11.70 -37.17
N ILE A 138 -40.39 10.39 -37.37
CA ILE A 138 -40.25 9.82 -38.72
C ILE A 138 -41.66 9.78 -39.32
N PRO A 139 -41.94 10.50 -40.43
CA PRO A 139 -43.20 10.37 -41.13
C PRO A 139 -43.27 8.97 -41.74
N VAL A 140 -44.20 8.13 -41.27
CA VAL A 140 -44.47 6.85 -41.92
C VAL A 140 -45.30 7.16 -43.18
N PRO A 141 -44.83 6.81 -44.40
CA PRO A 141 -45.63 7.00 -45.60
C PRO A 141 -46.83 6.06 -45.56
N HIS A 142 -47.99 6.61 -45.92
CA HIS A 142 -49.28 5.95 -45.97
C HIS A 142 -49.24 4.47 -46.43
N LEU A 143 -49.64 3.56 -45.54
CA LEU A 143 -50.20 2.28 -45.96
C LEU A 143 -51.65 2.19 -45.50
N ARG A 144 -52.49 2.07 -46.51
CA ARG A 144 -53.94 1.95 -46.48
C ARG A 144 -54.38 0.72 -45.69
N GLN A 145 -55.60 0.84 -45.17
CA GLN A 145 -56.45 -0.18 -44.55
C GLN A 145 -56.35 -1.58 -45.18
N ALA A 146 -56.26 -2.62 -44.35
CA ALA A 146 -56.95 -3.90 -44.55
C ALA A 146 -56.91 -4.77 -43.28
N GLY A 147 -58.08 -4.94 -42.65
CA GLY A 147 -58.57 -6.19 -42.02
C GLY A 147 -57.87 -6.79 -40.79
N PRO A 148 -58.58 -7.65 -40.01
CA PRO A 148 -58.23 -7.93 -38.63
C PRO A 148 -57.78 -9.39 -38.46
N PHE A 149 -56.48 -9.67 -38.28
CA PHE A 149 -56.06 -10.98 -37.77
C PHE A 149 -54.78 -10.88 -36.92
N HIS A 150 -54.84 -11.65 -35.83
CA HIS A 150 -53.84 -11.92 -34.80
C HIS A 150 -52.46 -12.36 -35.32
N LEU A 151 -51.48 -12.29 -34.39
CA LEU A 151 -50.12 -12.87 -34.30
C LEU A 151 -49.04 -11.77 -34.40
N ASP A 152 -48.47 -11.30 -33.28
CA ASP A 152 -47.57 -11.95 -32.31
C ASP A 152 -46.17 -12.27 -32.88
N LEU A 153 -45.19 -12.09 -32.00
CA LEU A 153 -43.77 -12.47 -32.07
C LEU A 153 -42.77 -11.50 -32.73
N SER A 154 -41.97 -10.92 -31.84
CA SER A 154 -40.51 -11.08 -31.79
C SER A 154 -39.69 -10.59 -32.97
N PHE A 155 -39.00 -9.48 -32.78
CA PHE A 155 -37.60 -9.38 -33.20
C PHE A 155 -36.78 -8.61 -32.15
N MET A 156 -36.35 -9.36 -31.12
CA MET A 156 -35.05 -9.11 -30.49
C MET A 156 -33.98 -9.54 -31.49
N HIS A 157 -33.00 -8.68 -31.79
CA HIS A 157 -31.62 -8.92 -31.35
C HIS A 157 -30.67 -7.80 -31.77
N CYS A 158 -29.79 -7.49 -30.82
CA CYS A 158 -28.37 -7.15 -30.96
C CYS A 158 -27.96 -5.92 -31.80
N PHE A 159 -27.20 -5.02 -31.18
CA PHE A 159 -25.74 -5.15 -31.24
C PHE A 159 -25.11 -4.53 -29.98
N ARG A 160 -24.35 -5.38 -29.28
CA ARG A 160 -23.28 -5.03 -28.35
C ARG A 160 -22.09 -4.64 -29.23
N ASP A 161 -21.54 -3.44 -29.00
CA ASP A 161 -20.13 -3.17 -28.73
C ASP A 161 -20.01 -1.71 -28.28
#